data_AF-X1JX54-F1
#
_entry.id   AF-X1JX54-F1
#
_cell.length_a   1.000
_cell.length_b   1.000
_cell.length_c   1.000
_cell.angle_alpha   90.00
_cell.angle_beta   90.00
_cell.angle_gamma   90.00
#
_symmetry.space_group_name_H-M   'P 1'
#
loop_
_entity.id
_entity.type
_entity.pdbx_description
1 polymer ?
#
loop_
_entity_poly.entity_id
_entity_poly.type
_entity_poly.pdbx_seq_one_letter_code
_entity_poly.pdbx_strand_id
1 'polypeptide(L)'
;MRKFTIVIFFSVFSITLFAGPGDFSDKEKAIIYTNSLKILQYYESFINEIGVNVVNDIEKAQSNAEGLIELFINRQVLVYNDLDPSHRLSKFYEAETYSANLILWYPDGVIIELGFENAKVGNIMQHEDNVYSLDILLNKKID
;
A
#
# COMPACT_ATOMS: atom_id res chain seq x y z
N MET A 1 -42.82 -44.48 -23.01
CA MET A 1 -41.90 -43.32 -23.20
C MET A 1 -41.16 -43.09 -21.90
N ARG A 2 -39.84 -43.32 -21.87
CA ARG A 2 -39.01 -43.24 -20.65
C ARG A 2 -38.34 -41.86 -20.64
N LYS A 3 -38.67 -41.01 -19.67
CA LYS A 3 -38.11 -39.65 -19.55
C LYS A 3 -36.69 -39.76 -18.96
N PHE A 4 -35.69 -39.28 -19.69
CA PHE A 4 -34.33 -39.10 -19.19
C PHE A 4 -34.21 -37.72 -18.57
N THR A 5 -33.93 -37.67 -17.27
CA THR A 5 -33.55 -36.43 -16.58
C THR A 5 -32.03 -36.30 -16.67
N ILE A 6 -31.56 -35.27 -17.38
CA ILE A 6 -30.13 -34.91 -17.40
C ILE A 6 -29.88 -34.02 -16.18
N VAL A 7 -28.99 -34.46 -15.29
CA VAL A 7 -28.47 -33.65 -14.19
C VAL A 7 -27.12 -33.12 -14.63
N ILE A 8 -27.03 -31.80 -14.88
CA ILE A 8 -25.77 -31.12 -15.17
C ILE A 8 -25.14 -30.73 -13.84
N PHE A 9 -23.94 -31.27 -13.57
CA PHE A 9 -23.15 -30.93 -12.39
C PHE A 9 -22.17 -29.82 -12.77
N PHE A 10 -22.41 -28.58 -12.32
CA PHE A 10 -21.45 -27.49 -12.45
C PHE A 10 -20.51 -27.53 -11.24
N SER A 11 -19.29 -28.06 -11.43
CA SER A 11 -18.21 -27.91 -10.47
C SER A 11 -17.44 -26.62 -10.77
N VAL A 12 -17.62 -25.59 -9.94
CA VAL A 12 -16.81 -24.37 -9.97
C VAL A 12 -15.46 -24.71 -9.32
N PHE A 13 -14.41 -24.86 -10.11
CA PHE A 13 -13.04 -24.91 -9.60
C PHE A 13 -12.58 -23.48 -9.28
N SER A 14 -12.55 -23.12 -8.00
CA SER A 14 -11.83 -21.94 -7.55
C SER A 14 -10.33 -22.22 -7.65
N ILE A 15 -9.65 -21.58 -8.60
CA ILE A 15 -8.19 -21.58 -8.66
C ILE A 15 -7.71 -20.73 -7.48
N THR A 16 -7.33 -21.37 -6.38
CA THR A 16 -6.60 -20.68 -5.32
C THR A 16 -5.16 -20.50 -5.79
N LEU A 17 -4.74 -19.25 -6.00
CA LEU A 17 -3.34 -18.89 -6.17
C LEU A 17 -2.56 -19.42 -4.95
N PHE A 18 -1.72 -20.43 -5.16
CA PHE A 18 -0.93 -21.03 -4.08
C PHE A 18 0.28 -20.14 -3.80
N ALA A 19 0.22 -19.36 -2.73
CA ALA A 19 1.38 -18.64 -2.22
C ALA A 19 2.25 -19.56 -1.35
N GLY A 20 3.54 -19.63 -1.64
CA GLY A 20 4.54 -20.39 -0.87
C GLY A 20 5.61 -19.48 -0.25
N PRO A 21 6.42 -19.97 0.70
CA PRO A 21 7.55 -19.20 1.20
C PRO A 21 8.57 -18.97 0.07
N GLY A 22 9.01 -17.72 -0.12
CA GLY A 22 10.02 -17.39 -1.13
C GLY A 22 11.41 -17.92 -0.77
N ASP A 23 12.09 -18.50 -1.76
CA ASP A 23 13.44 -19.07 -1.60
C ASP A 23 14.52 -17.98 -1.71
N PHE A 24 14.71 -17.25 -0.61
CA PHE A 24 15.75 -16.22 -0.46
C PHE A 24 16.73 -16.61 0.65
N SER A 25 18.01 -16.32 0.43
CA SER A 25 19.03 -16.39 1.49
C SER A 25 18.74 -15.38 2.60
N ASP A 26 19.28 -15.62 3.80
CA ASP A 26 19.11 -14.69 4.93
C ASP A 26 19.66 -13.29 4.63
N LYS A 27 20.73 -13.21 3.83
CA LYS A 27 21.29 -11.94 3.36
C LYS A 27 20.32 -11.20 2.45
N GLU A 28 19.69 -11.88 1.51
CA GLU A 28 18.71 -11.29 0.59
C GLU A 28 17.46 -10.84 1.34
N LYS A 29 16.96 -11.66 2.27
CA LYS A 29 15.85 -11.29 3.16
C LYS A 29 16.16 -10.02 3.93
N ALA A 30 17.35 -9.92 4.54
CA ALA A 30 17.76 -8.72 5.27
C ALA A 30 17.79 -7.46 4.39
N ILE A 31 18.26 -7.59 3.13
CA ILE A 31 18.27 -6.48 2.16
C ILE A 31 16.84 -6.07 1.80
N ILE A 32 15.96 -7.04 1.49
CA ILE A 32 14.56 -6.80 1.14
C ILE A 32 13.86 -6.09 2.30
N TYR A 33 13.98 -6.60 3.53
CA TYR A 33 13.38 -5.98 4.71
C TYR A 33 13.88 -4.56 4.95
N THR A 34 15.19 -4.33 4.84
CA THR A 34 15.78 -2.99 4.99
C THR A 34 15.24 -2.02 3.95
N ASN A 35 15.15 -2.44 2.69
CA ASN A 35 14.65 -1.58 1.61
C ASN A 35 13.16 -1.30 1.75
N SER A 36 12.35 -2.28 2.15
CA SER A 36 10.92 -2.09 2.37
C SER A 36 10.64 -1.10 3.52
N LEU A 37 11.40 -1.19 4.62
CA LEU A 37 11.29 -0.20 5.70
C LEU A 37 11.72 1.20 5.26
N LYS A 38 12.76 1.33 4.44
CA LYS A 38 13.17 2.63 3.86
C LYS A 38 12.08 3.24 2.99
N ILE A 39 11.38 2.44 2.17
CA ILE A 39 10.25 2.94 1.38
C ILE A 39 9.17 3.53 2.29
N LEU A 40 8.87 2.89 3.42
CA LEU A 40 7.90 3.40 4.40
C LEU A 40 8.40 4.67 5.11
N GLN A 41 9.70 4.80 5.37
CA GLN A 41 10.29 6.04 5.89
C GLN A 41 10.18 7.20 4.89
N TYR A 42 10.43 6.93 3.61
CA TYR A 42 10.25 7.94 2.57
C TYR A 42 8.78 8.29 2.37
N TYR A 43 7.88 7.31 2.46
CA TYR A 43 6.44 7.55 2.46
C TYR A 43 6.04 8.53 3.57
N GLU A 44 6.44 8.26 4.82
CA GLU A 44 6.22 9.18 5.95
C GLU A 44 6.80 10.57 5.68
N SER A 45 8.05 10.63 5.21
CA SER A 45 8.74 11.89 4.92
C SER A 45 7.97 12.72 3.89
N PHE A 46 7.54 12.12 2.76
CA PHE A 46 6.79 12.84 1.74
C PHE A 46 5.42 13.28 2.22
N ILE A 47 4.68 12.44 2.96
CA ILE A 47 3.39 12.84 3.54
C ILE A 47 3.55 14.07 4.43
N ASN A 48 4.55 14.06 5.31
CA ASN A 48 4.82 15.16 6.22
C ASN A 48 5.30 16.41 5.47
N GLU A 49 6.13 16.26 4.45
CA GLU A 49 6.56 17.38 3.62
C GLU A 49 5.40 17.97 2.81
N ILE A 50 4.46 17.17 2.31
CA ILE A 50 3.23 17.68 1.69
C ILE A 50 2.41 18.45 2.73
N GLY A 51 2.18 17.85 3.91
CA GLY A 51 1.40 18.46 4.98
C GLY A 51 2.00 19.75 5.54
N VAL A 52 3.33 19.88 5.61
CA VAL A 52 3.98 21.14 6.04
C VAL A 52 3.92 22.21 4.94
N ASN A 53 4.10 21.80 3.68
CA ASN A 53 4.18 22.75 2.58
C ASN A 53 2.80 23.19 2.09
N VAL A 54 1.72 22.42 2.26
CA VAL A 54 0.36 22.84 1.83
C VAL A 54 -0.06 24.17 2.47
N VAL A 55 0.41 24.44 3.70
CA VAL A 55 0.13 25.67 4.45
C VAL A 55 0.93 26.87 3.94
N ASN A 56 2.18 26.66 3.49
CA ASN A 56 3.17 27.73 3.30
C ASN A 56 3.62 27.90 1.84
N ASP A 57 3.57 26.83 1.05
CA ASP A 57 4.12 26.72 -0.31
C ASP A 57 3.42 25.58 -1.08
N ILE A 58 2.29 25.91 -1.70
CA ILE A 58 1.44 24.93 -2.40
C ILE A 58 2.16 24.28 -3.60
N GLU A 59 3.02 25.02 -4.30
CA GLU A 59 3.78 24.48 -5.44
C GLU A 59 4.77 23.43 -4.97
N LYS A 60 5.43 23.67 -3.83
CA LYS A 60 6.30 22.68 -3.20
C LYS A 60 5.52 21.47 -2.67
N ALA A 61 4.31 21.67 -2.12
CA ALA A 61 3.45 20.57 -1.71
C ALA A 61 3.09 19.67 -2.90
N GLN A 62 2.78 20.25 -4.06
CA GLN A 62 2.53 19.52 -5.31
C GLN A 62 3.79 18.79 -5.80
N SER A 63 4.96 19.43 -5.75
CA SER A 63 6.22 18.78 -6.09
C SER A 63 6.51 17.56 -5.19
N ASN A 64 6.20 17.63 -3.90
CA ASN A 64 6.40 16.51 -2.99
C ASN A 64 5.36 15.40 -3.21
N ALA A 65 4.15 15.75 -3.65
CA ALA A 65 3.13 14.79 -4.04
C ALA A 65 3.58 13.94 -5.25
N GLU A 66 4.28 14.54 -6.21
CA GLU A 66 4.94 13.78 -7.28
C GLU A 66 6.05 12.87 -6.74
N GLY A 67 6.88 13.35 -5.81
CA GLY A 67 7.90 12.53 -5.15
C GLY A 67 7.33 11.30 -4.44
N LEU A 68 6.16 11.42 -3.80
CA LEU A 68 5.45 10.29 -3.21
C LEU A 68 5.02 9.26 -4.26
N ILE A 69 4.54 9.71 -5.43
CA ILE A 69 4.13 8.82 -6.52
C ILE A 69 5.36 8.09 -7.11
N GLU A 70 6.48 8.79 -7.23
CA GLU A 70 7.74 8.29 -7.78
C GLU A 70 8.46 7.27 -6.87
N LEU A 71 8.05 7.13 -5.60
CA LEU A 71 8.54 6.05 -4.73
C LEU A 71 8.25 4.66 -5.30
N PHE A 72 7.21 4.55 -6.12
CA PHE A 72 6.73 3.27 -6.59
C PHE A 72 7.01 3.09 -8.08
N ILE A 73 7.59 1.94 -8.42
CA ILE A 73 7.94 1.60 -9.80
C ILE A 73 6.68 1.59 -10.70
N ASN A 74 5.54 1.20 -10.15
CA ASN A 74 4.25 1.26 -10.83
C ASN A 74 3.39 2.34 -10.15
N ARG A 75 2.77 3.22 -10.96
CA ARG A 75 1.83 4.24 -10.47
C ARG A 75 0.55 3.66 -9.87
N GLN A 76 0.23 2.40 -10.16
CA GLN A 76 -0.93 1.67 -9.62
C GLN A 76 -0.70 1.18 -8.19
N VAL A 77 -0.19 2.04 -7.31
CA VAL A 77 -0.10 1.73 -5.88
C VAL A 77 -1.39 2.12 -5.19
N LEU A 78 -1.97 1.16 -4.48
CA LEU A 78 -3.14 1.36 -3.65
C LEU A 78 -2.71 1.72 -2.22
N VAL A 79 -3.03 2.93 -1.81
CA VAL A 79 -2.86 3.44 -0.46
C VAL A 79 -4.20 3.33 0.26
N TYR A 80 -4.16 2.88 1.52
CA TYR A 80 -5.35 2.86 2.35
C TYR A 80 -5.88 4.28 2.57
N ASN A 81 -7.18 4.48 2.38
CA ASN A 81 -7.83 5.77 2.59
C ASN A 81 -8.11 5.99 4.09
N ASP A 82 -7.14 6.51 4.80
CA ASP A 82 -7.28 7.04 6.16
C ASP A 82 -7.58 8.55 6.19
N LEU A 83 -7.72 9.18 5.03
CA LEU A 83 -8.14 10.58 4.86
C LEU A 83 -9.65 10.78 5.04
N ASP A 84 -10.46 9.71 4.93
CA ASP A 84 -11.89 9.73 5.21
C ASP A 84 -12.22 8.90 6.48
N PRO A 85 -12.28 9.54 7.66
CA PRO A 85 -12.64 8.88 8.92
C PRO A 85 -14.07 8.33 8.92
N SER A 86 -14.94 8.81 8.02
CA SER A 86 -16.33 8.38 7.94
C SER A 86 -16.51 7.09 7.13
N HIS A 87 -15.46 6.63 6.44
CA HIS A 87 -15.43 5.44 5.60
C HIS A 87 -16.59 5.39 4.59
N ARG A 88 -16.97 6.56 4.04
CA ARG A 88 -18.03 6.69 3.04
C ARG A 88 -17.49 6.54 1.62
N LEU A 89 -16.21 6.87 1.44
CA LEU A 89 -15.51 6.78 0.17
C LEU A 89 -14.78 5.44 0.04
N SER A 90 -14.09 5.25 -1.09
CA SER A 90 -13.32 4.03 -1.35
C SER A 90 -12.33 3.75 -0.21
N LYS A 91 -12.20 2.47 0.17
CA LYS A 91 -11.24 2.01 1.18
C LYS A 91 -9.79 2.20 0.75
N PHE A 92 -9.54 2.18 -0.56
CA PHE A 92 -8.21 2.35 -1.14
C PHE A 92 -8.25 3.38 -2.26
N TYR A 93 -7.18 4.16 -2.36
CA TYR A 93 -6.94 5.11 -3.43
C TYR A 93 -5.64 4.79 -4.15
N GLU A 94 -5.58 5.12 -5.44
CA GLU A 94 -4.29 5.23 -6.10
C GLU A 94 -3.46 6.33 -5.43
N ALA A 95 -2.13 6.18 -5.40
CA ALA A 95 -1.22 7.13 -4.76
C ALA A 95 -1.44 8.59 -5.21
N GLU A 96 -1.71 8.80 -6.50
CA GLU A 96 -2.03 10.11 -7.08
C GLU A 96 -3.34 10.70 -6.53
N THR A 97 -4.39 9.87 -6.41
CA THR A 97 -5.65 10.32 -5.81
C THR A 97 -5.47 10.60 -4.33
N TYR A 98 -4.72 9.75 -3.62
CA TYR A 98 -4.43 9.94 -2.21
C TYR A 98 -3.67 11.25 -1.96
N SER A 99 -2.61 11.53 -2.71
CA SER A 99 -1.78 12.74 -2.54
C SER A 99 -2.54 14.02 -2.90
N ALA A 100 -3.36 13.99 -3.95
CA ALA A 100 -4.25 15.11 -4.30
C ALA A 100 -5.28 15.39 -3.20
N ASN A 101 -5.89 14.34 -2.63
CA ASN A 101 -6.83 14.48 -1.53
C ASN A 101 -6.16 14.97 -0.25
N LEU A 102 -4.91 14.60 0.02
CA LEU A 102 -4.14 15.11 1.15
C LEU A 102 -4.06 16.65 1.11
N ILE A 103 -3.71 17.20 -0.05
CA ILE A 103 -3.62 18.64 -0.28
C ILE A 103 -4.99 19.31 -0.17
N LEU A 104 -6.03 18.70 -0.76
CA LEU A 104 -7.36 19.31 -0.85
C LEU A 104 -8.14 19.25 0.47
N TRP A 105 -8.03 18.16 1.22
CA TRP A 105 -8.85 17.90 2.40
C TRP A 105 -8.17 18.33 3.69
N TYR A 106 -6.84 18.45 3.70
CA TYR A 106 -6.04 18.89 4.85
C TYR A 106 -5.27 20.17 4.52
N PRO A 107 -5.97 21.29 4.24
CA PRO A 107 -5.32 22.56 3.88
C PRO A 107 -4.52 23.18 5.04
N ASP A 108 -4.85 22.81 6.27
CA ASP A 108 -4.12 23.23 7.47
C ASP A 108 -2.88 22.36 7.76
N GLY A 109 -2.61 21.38 6.90
CA GLY A 109 -1.54 20.40 7.04
C GLY A 109 -1.95 19.16 7.81
N VAL A 110 -1.06 18.17 7.76
CA VAL A 110 -1.18 16.89 8.48
C VAL A 110 0.21 16.36 8.74
N ILE A 111 0.41 15.77 9.92
CA ILE A 111 1.63 15.04 10.24
C ILE A 111 1.26 13.60 10.55
N ILE A 112 2.05 12.67 10.03
CA ILE A 112 1.98 11.26 10.37
C ILE A 112 3.28 10.80 11.01
N GLU A 113 3.15 9.82 11.90
CA GLU A 113 4.27 9.13 12.53
C GLU A 113 4.11 7.62 12.34
N LEU A 114 5.14 6.96 11.83
CA LEU A 114 5.21 5.50 11.69
C LEU A 114 6.17 4.91 12.73
N GLY A 115 5.67 4.03 13.60
CA GLY A 115 6.46 3.40 14.67
C GLY A 115 7.36 2.26 14.17
N PHE A 116 8.55 2.60 13.65
CA PHE A 116 9.51 1.64 13.08
C PHE A 116 10.19 0.75 14.11
N GLU A 117 10.33 1.21 15.35
CA GLU A 117 11.00 0.48 16.43
C GLU A 117 10.28 -0.82 16.81
N ASN A 118 8.98 -0.89 16.52
CA ASN A 118 8.13 -2.05 16.78
C ASN A 118 7.65 -2.73 15.48
N ALA A 119 8.26 -2.43 14.33
CA ALA A 119 7.84 -2.97 13.04
C ALA A 119 7.98 -4.49 13.02
N LYS A 120 6.89 -5.19 12.70
CA LYS A 120 6.86 -6.63 12.50
C LYS A 120 6.85 -6.91 11.01
N VAL A 121 7.94 -7.48 10.54
CA VAL A 121 8.09 -7.88 9.14
C VAL A 121 7.72 -9.36 9.02
N GLY A 122 6.75 -9.65 8.14
CA GLY A 122 6.28 -11.00 7.86
C GLY A 122 7.25 -11.79 6.98
N ASN A 123 6.83 -13.00 6.61
CA ASN A 123 7.58 -13.80 5.64
C ASN A 123 7.42 -13.24 4.23
N ILE A 124 8.45 -13.38 3.41
CA ILE A 124 8.33 -13.12 1.98
C ILE A 124 7.55 -14.28 1.36
N MET A 125 6.40 -13.95 0.78
CA MET A 125 5.53 -14.91 0.11
C MET A 125 5.78 -14.83 -1.40
N GLN A 126 6.06 -15.97 -2.02
CA GLN A 126 6.14 -16.12 -3.45
C GLN A 126 4.77 -16.51 -4.01
N HIS A 127 4.39 -15.83 -5.10
CA HIS A 127 3.20 -16.09 -5.90
C HIS A 127 3.62 -16.57 -7.29
N GLU A 128 2.72 -16.51 -8.28
CA GLU A 128 3.03 -16.83 -9.67
C GLU A 128 4.02 -15.83 -10.29
N ASP A 129 4.71 -16.24 -11.37
CA ASP A 129 5.49 -15.36 -12.25
C ASP A 129 6.52 -14.43 -11.59
N ASN A 130 7.26 -14.94 -10.59
CA ASN A 130 8.26 -14.17 -9.81
C ASN A 130 7.67 -12.95 -9.08
N VAL A 131 6.37 -13.00 -8.77
CA VAL A 131 5.72 -12.01 -7.91
C VAL A 131 5.94 -12.40 -6.46
N TYR A 132 6.38 -11.43 -5.65
CA TYR A 132 6.61 -11.61 -4.22
C TYR A 132 5.84 -10.57 -3.43
N SER A 133 5.36 -10.93 -2.25
CA SER A 133 4.78 -9.99 -1.29
C SER A 133 5.49 -10.07 0.05
N LEU A 134 5.46 -8.94 0.77
CA LEU A 134 5.97 -8.80 2.12
C LEU A 134 4.97 -7.98 2.92
N ASP A 135 4.53 -8.54 4.04
CA ASP A 135 3.66 -7.83 4.97
C ASP A 135 4.52 -7.13 6.02
N ILE A 136 4.28 -5.84 6.25
CA ILE A 136 4.91 -5.07 7.32
C ILE A 136 3.80 -4.47 8.17
N LEU A 137 3.84 -4.78 9.47
CA LEU A 137 2.94 -4.22 10.46
C LEU A 137 3.67 -3.21 11.33
N LEU A 138 3.15 -2.00 11.39
CA LEU A 138 3.62 -0.90 12.21
C LEU A 138 2.44 -0.09 12.75
N ASN A 139 2.71 0.72 13.79
CA ASN A 139 1.72 1.67 14.28
C ASN A 139 1.79 2.95 13.44
N LYS A 140 0.64 3.50 13.05
CA LYS A 140 0.53 4.82 12.43
C LYS A 140 -0.22 5.75 13.36
N LYS A 141 0.30 6.96 13.55
CA LYS A 141 -0.36 8.09 14.23
C LYS A 141 -0.56 9.22 13.22
N ILE A 142 -1.63 9.98 13.39
CA ILE A 142 -1.94 11.17 12.58
C ILE A 142 -2.23 12.31 13.56
N ASP A 143 -1.53 13.43 13.39
CA ASP A 143 -1.68 14.68 14.16
C ASP A 143 -2.08 15.83 13.24
#